data_AF-A0A7C5QPX6-F1
#
_entry.id   AF-A0A7C5QPX6-F1
#
_cell.length_a   1.000
_cell.length_b   1.000
_cell.length_c   1.000
_cell.angle_alpha   90.00
_cell.angle_beta   90.00
_cell.angle_gamma   90.00
#
_symmetry.space_group_name_H-M   'P 1'
#
loop_
_entity.id
_entity.type
_entity.pdbx_description
1 polymer ?
#
loop_
_entity_poly.entity_id
_entity_poly.type
_entity_poly.pdbx_seq_one_letter_code
_entity_poly.pdbx_strand_id
1 'polypeptide(L)'
;MQLTRTQLLLWLVLLTVLAYANTTQNQFLWDDVVLVTNNSHIRNFHYLGVVFRSDLFHITSPTAIPYYRPIQTVSYMIDYAIWGLNPFGYHLSNLLLHLSCVLLLALLMEQLSANRLLATAVAGLFAVHPVLTNAVAYVAGRADMLAFIGMLSAWLLFLRNNKIAFTASLLCYLGALCSRENAFLFPVLIFLQCRILNRLSWRQSLWNTLPFLLLAATFAAWRCAVLTLHGPFQSPQWAMPWTLRIQIPFRTLATYLGLLVWPAHLQMERQVVTGGLWLYCLTAGGILATAVLIGGLAWSRKHCPLAFFGLWWFILTLLPVSGIFPLNATVAEHWLYVPCVGFFLAIVALVPFRRSTAILGLIALAALTTRTILRNQDWQDAITFYTRTKQQAPHSAAVRVNLGLQYAADGQTNQALSELLTAERLAPGASYSGEKLATFYLKQGDLAQAQGKLADALQLNPHNPDALMQVAMVWERRGDFRKARFYYLRAMAHTLNVSLRLEYGQFLLRHRRHHEALQIADEACALEPPNAQAHNLRGVVLAELGRFDEAQKEFETAKHLDRHSHHATRNLARLKLLRQQQDRQTVAPSEGNGASLR
;
A
#
# COMPACT_ATOMS: atom_id res chain seq x y z
N MET A 1 0.52 32.23 32.04
CA MET A 1 1.82 31.73 31.51
C MET A 1 1.66 31.45 30.02
N GLN A 2 2.45 32.07 29.15
CA GLN A 2 2.44 31.73 27.72
C GLN A 2 3.27 30.45 27.53
N LEU A 3 2.69 29.42 26.88
CA LEU A 3 3.39 28.19 26.58
C LEU A 3 4.52 28.45 25.59
N THR A 4 5.71 27.92 25.87
CA THR A 4 6.86 27.99 24.97
C THR A 4 6.64 27.11 23.74
N ARG A 5 7.34 27.41 22.64
CA ARG A 5 7.31 26.57 21.42
C ARG A 5 7.67 25.12 21.74
N THR A 6 8.69 24.91 22.57
CA THR A 6 9.12 23.56 22.98
C THR A 6 8.02 22.81 23.73
N GLN A 7 7.31 23.47 24.66
CA GLN A 7 6.19 22.86 25.38
C GLN A 7 5.05 22.45 24.43
N LEU A 8 4.72 23.29 23.45
CA LEU A 8 3.67 22.99 22.46
C LEU A 8 4.05 21.82 21.54
N LEU A 9 5.32 21.77 21.10
CA LEU A 9 5.82 20.65 20.29
C LEU A 9 5.86 19.35 21.09
N LEU A 10 6.30 19.38 22.35
CA LEU A 10 6.27 18.20 23.23
C LEU A 10 4.84 17.71 23.46
N TRP A 11 3.88 18.62 23.64
CA TRP A 11 2.48 18.27 23.74
C TRP A 11 1.96 17.58 22.47
N LEU A 12 2.32 18.06 21.27
CA LEU A 12 1.99 17.39 20.02
C LEU A 12 2.60 15.99 19.93
N VAL A 13 3.87 15.82 20.34
CA VAL A 13 4.52 14.50 20.39
C VAL A 13 3.72 13.54 21.26
N LEU A 14 3.42 13.94 22.50
CA LEU A 14 2.66 13.11 23.44
C LEU A 14 1.27 12.77 22.90
N LEU A 15 0.60 13.75 22.31
CA LEU A 15 -0.74 13.59 21.73
C LEU A 15 -0.74 12.60 20.56
N THR A 16 0.21 12.72 19.62
CA THR A 16 0.34 11.80 18.48
C THR A 16 0.69 10.39 18.93
N VAL A 17 1.63 10.24 19.87
CA VAL A 17 2.01 8.93 20.41
C VAL A 17 0.83 8.29 21.13
N LEU A 18 0.09 9.03 21.95
CA LEU A 18 -1.10 8.53 22.62
C LEU A 18 -2.16 8.02 21.62
N ALA A 19 -2.38 8.76 20.52
CA ALA A 19 -3.38 8.40 19.53
C ALA A 19 -3.05 7.12 18.75
N TYR A 20 -1.77 6.78 18.57
CA TYR A 20 -1.33 5.74 17.63
C TYR A 20 -0.42 4.67 18.23
N ALA A 21 -0.01 4.75 19.50
CA ALA A 21 0.88 3.76 20.10
C ALA A 21 0.35 2.32 19.98
N ASN A 22 -0.98 2.14 20.03
CA ASN A 22 -1.61 0.83 19.91
C ASN A 22 -1.53 0.20 18.51
N THR A 23 -1.09 0.92 17.48
CA THR A 23 -0.85 0.33 16.14
C THR A 23 0.40 -0.53 16.09
N THR A 24 1.34 -0.36 17.02
CA THR A 24 2.61 -1.12 17.05
C THR A 24 2.43 -2.61 17.31
N GLN A 25 1.24 -3.02 17.75
CA GLN A 25 0.86 -4.42 18.00
C GLN A 25 0.11 -5.06 16.82
N ASN A 26 -0.13 -4.30 15.75
CA ASN A 26 -0.89 -4.77 14.59
C ASN A 26 -0.04 -5.70 13.72
N GLN A 27 -0.72 -6.55 12.94
CA GLN A 27 -0.10 -7.46 11.97
C GLN A 27 -0.09 -6.84 10.57
N PHE A 28 0.77 -7.37 9.69
CA PHE A 28 0.68 -7.08 8.27
C PHE A 28 -0.65 -7.59 7.71
N LEU A 29 -1.37 -6.74 7.00
CA LEU A 29 -2.63 -7.11 6.37
C LEU A 29 -2.73 -6.49 4.96
N TRP A 30 -3.54 -7.13 4.12
CA TRP A 30 -3.88 -6.64 2.79
C TRP A 30 -2.65 -6.30 1.91
N ASP A 31 -2.47 -5.06 1.42
CA ASP A 31 -1.31 -4.76 0.56
C ASP A 31 0.03 -4.87 1.31
N ASP A 32 0.05 -4.88 2.64
CA ASP A 32 1.29 -5.11 3.40
C ASP A 32 1.85 -6.52 3.11
N VAL A 33 0.96 -7.49 2.89
CA VAL A 33 1.36 -8.86 2.51
C VAL A 33 2.05 -8.84 1.14
N VAL A 34 1.52 -8.07 0.20
CA VAL A 34 2.02 -8.00 -1.18
C VAL A 34 3.28 -7.15 -1.27
N LEU A 35 3.29 -5.97 -0.66
CA LEU A 35 4.35 -4.96 -0.78
C LEU A 35 5.52 -5.19 0.17
N VAL A 36 5.29 -5.87 1.31
CA VAL A 36 6.31 -6.15 2.32
C VAL A 36 6.62 -7.64 2.39
N THR A 37 5.65 -8.46 2.75
CA THR A 37 5.92 -9.88 3.08
C THR A 37 6.39 -10.68 1.86
N ASN A 38 5.68 -10.55 0.74
CA ASN A 38 5.92 -11.30 -0.50
C ASN A 38 6.91 -10.59 -1.45
N ASN A 39 7.34 -9.38 -1.11
CA ASN A 39 8.20 -8.60 -1.98
C ASN A 39 9.67 -8.95 -1.76
N SER A 40 10.29 -9.65 -2.72
CA SER A 40 11.71 -9.98 -2.69
C SER A 40 12.61 -8.74 -2.84
N HIS A 41 12.14 -7.71 -3.56
CA HIS A 41 12.93 -6.51 -3.84
C HIS A 41 13.25 -5.67 -2.61
N ILE A 42 12.45 -5.76 -1.56
CA ILE A 42 12.73 -4.99 -0.34
C ILE A 42 13.85 -5.62 0.51
N ARG A 43 14.24 -6.86 0.20
CA ARG A 43 15.13 -7.65 1.07
C ARG A 43 16.61 -7.28 0.91
N ASN A 44 16.99 -6.59 -0.17
CA ASN A 44 18.37 -6.24 -0.48
C ASN A 44 18.49 -4.93 -1.28
N PHE A 45 19.47 -4.09 -0.92
CA PHE A 45 19.76 -2.82 -1.62
C PHE A 45 20.25 -2.97 -3.06
N HIS A 46 20.63 -4.17 -3.51
CA HIS A 46 20.95 -4.42 -4.92
C HIS A 46 19.79 -4.07 -5.86
N TYR A 47 18.55 -4.17 -5.38
CA TYR A 47 17.36 -3.85 -6.16
C TYR A 47 17.06 -2.36 -6.29
N LEU A 48 17.87 -1.46 -5.71
CA LEU A 48 17.62 -0.02 -5.78
C LEU A 48 17.46 0.47 -7.23
N GLY A 49 18.32 0.00 -8.14
CA GLY A 49 18.22 0.35 -9.56
C GLY A 49 16.93 -0.12 -10.23
N VAL A 50 16.41 -1.28 -9.83
CA VAL A 50 15.14 -1.84 -10.32
C VAL A 50 13.97 -1.04 -9.78
N VAL A 51 13.98 -0.72 -8.48
CA VAL A 51 12.92 0.05 -7.80
C VAL A 51 12.64 1.40 -8.48
N PHE A 52 13.67 2.08 -8.99
CA PHE A 52 13.50 3.36 -9.70
C PHE A 52 13.11 3.22 -11.19
N ARG A 53 13.12 2.01 -11.75
CA ARG A 53 12.81 1.73 -13.16
C ARG A 53 11.56 0.87 -13.36
N SER A 54 10.97 0.36 -12.29
CA SER A 54 9.76 -0.48 -12.31
C SER A 54 8.59 0.19 -11.61
N ASP A 55 7.39 -0.36 -11.77
CA ASP A 55 6.25 -0.01 -10.95
C ASP A 55 6.32 -0.68 -9.56
N LEU A 56 5.43 -0.26 -8.67
CA LEU A 56 5.35 -0.67 -7.26
C LEU A 56 4.99 -2.17 -7.08
N PHE A 57 4.21 -2.74 -8.01
CA PHE A 57 3.71 -4.11 -7.95
C PHE A 57 4.40 -5.05 -8.94
N HIS A 58 5.47 -4.58 -9.58
CA HIS A 58 6.15 -5.22 -10.70
C HIS A 58 6.32 -6.75 -10.60
N ILE A 59 6.71 -7.25 -9.42
CA ILE A 59 6.90 -8.69 -9.17
C ILE A 59 5.70 -9.34 -8.48
N THR A 60 5.06 -8.59 -7.60
CA THR A 60 4.14 -9.16 -6.61
C THR A 60 2.74 -9.31 -7.16
N SER A 61 2.36 -8.50 -8.16
CA SER A 61 1.11 -8.65 -8.88
C SER A 61 1.19 -7.95 -10.24
N PRO A 62 1.68 -8.63 -11.30
CA PRO A 62 1.83 -8.04 -12.64
C PRO A 62 0.52 -7.55 -13.29
N THR A 63 -0.62 -8.01 -12.77
CA THR A 63 -1.97 -7.61 -13.19
C THR A 63 -2.54 -6.45 -12.34
N ALA A 64 -1.83 -5.99 -11.31
CA ALA A 64 -2.25 -4.87 -10.48
C ALA A 64 -2.08 -3.53 -11.21
N ILE A 65 -2.79 -2.51 -10.71
CA ILE A 65 -2.69 -1.15 -11.24
C ILE A 65 -1.26 -0.65 -11.01
N PRO A 66 -0.53 -0.22 -12.05
CA PRO A 66 0.86 0.16 -11.90
C PRO A 66 0.95 1.54 -11.24
N TYR A 67 1.68 1.61 -10.12
CA TYR A 67 2.01 2.86 -9.44
C TYR A 67 3.52 3.08 -9.45
N TYR A 68 3.97 4.32 -9.58
CA TYR A 68 5.41 4.65 -9.50
C TYR A 68 5.69 5.37 -8.17
N ARG A 69 6.15 4.61 -7.17
CA ARG A 69 6.40 5.10 -5.80
C ARG A 69 7.71 4.54 -5.21
N PRO A 70 8.86 4.77 -5.86
CA PRO A 70 10.13 4.16 -5.45
C PRO A 70 10.54 4.50 -4.01
N ILE A 71 10.25 5.71 -3.50
CA ILE A 71 10.61 6.08 -2.13
C ILE A 71 9.81 5.28 -1.10
N GLN A 72 8.58 4.87 -1.43
CA GLN A 72 7.81 3.95 -0.60
C GLN A 72 8.54 2.60 -0.48
N THR A 73 8.96 2.01 -1.59
CA THR A 73 9.71 0.74 -1.59
C THR A 73 11.06 0.86 -0.88
N VAL A 74 11.80 1.95 -1.10
CA VAL A 74 13.08 2.21 -0.39
C VAL A 74 12.86 2.30 1.12
N SER A 75 11.76 2.90 1.57
CA SER A 75 11.45 2.93 3.00
C SER A 75 11.22 1.53 3.59
N TYR A 76 10.64 0.60 2.83
CA TYR A 76 10.52 -0.80 3.26
C TYR A 76 11.84 -1.54 3.23
N MET A 77 12.76 -1.20 2.32
CA MET A 77 14.12 -1.76 2.30
C MET A 77 14.86 -1.39 3.59
N ILE A 78 14.72 -0.15 4.03
CA ILE A 78 15.29 0.32 5.30
C ILE A 78 14.66 -0.44 6.47
N ASP A 79 13.33 -0.54 6.53
CA ASP A 79 12.66 -1.26 7.61
C ASP A 79 13.04 -2.74 7.63
N TYR A 80 13.11 -3.40 6.48
CA TYR A 80 13.53 -4.80 6.40
C TYR A 80 14.99 -4.99 6.85
N ALA A 81 15.86 -4.04 6.49
CA ALA A 81 17.26 -4.03 6.90
C ALA A 81 17.47 -3.75 8.40
N ILE A 82 16.45 -3.33 9.15
CA ILE A 82 16.53 -3.14 10.60
C ILE A 82 15.73 -4.23 11.33
N TRP A 83 14.51 -4.50 10.87
CA TRP A 83 13.48 -5.25 11.59
C TRP A 83 13.15 -6.62 10.98
N GLY A 84 13.65 -6.95 9.78
CA GLY A 84 13.22 -8.13 9.04
C GLY A 84 11.72 -8.08 8.74
N LEU A 85 10.99 -9.17 8.94
CA LEU A 85 9.52 -9.21 8.81
C LEU A 85 8.78 -9.03 10.13
N ASN A 86 9.36 -8.29 11.10
CA ASN A 86 8.68 -7.99 12.35
C ASN A 86 7.73 -6.77 12.17
N PRO A 87 6.39 -6.93 12.26
CA PRO A 87 5.43 -5.84 12.03
C PRO A 87 5.63 -4.63 12.94
N PHE A 88 6.10 -4.85 14.17
CA PHE A 88 6.32 -3.77 15.15
C PHE A 88 7.17 -2.64 14.57
N GLY A 89 8.26 -2.96 13.88
CA GLY A 89 9.18 -1.98 13.33
C GLY A 89 8.55 -1.12 12.23
N TYR A 90 7.71 -1.71 11.38
CA TYR A 90 7.05 -1.01 10.29
C TYR A 90 5.96 -0.05 10.80
N HIS A 91 5.19 -0.47 11.80
CA HIS A 91 4.20 0.38 12.46
C HIS A 91 4.87 1.50 13.27
N LEU A 92 6.00 1.23 13.93
CA LEU A 92 6.80 2.26 14.58
C LEU A 92 7.32 3.29 13.58
N SER A 93 7.87 2.84 12.45
CA SER A 93 8.30 3.74 11.36
C SER A 93 7.14 4.60 10.85
N ASN A 94 5.94 4.04 10.69
CA ASN A 94 4.74 4.80 10.31
C ASN A 94 4.36 5.87 11.35
N LEU A 95 4.40 5.51 12.65
CA LEU A 95 4.15 6.46 13.73
C LEU A 95 5.15 7.63 13.69
N LEU A 96 6.44 7.34 13.51
CA LEU A 96 7.49 8.35 13.42
C LEU A 96 7.34 9.24 12.17
N LEU A 97 6.92 8.66 11.04
CA LEU A 97 6.60 9.42 9.83
C LEU A 97 5.41 10.36 10.06
N HIS A 98 4.32 9.88 10.65
CA HIS A 98 3.16 10.73 10.97
C HIS A 98 3.53 11.84 11.96
N LEU A 99 4.28 11.52 13.01
CA LEU A 99 4.80 12.51 13.96
C LEU A 99 5.65 13.57 13.26
N SER A 100 6.49 13.17 12.30
CA SER A 100 7.28 14.11 11.48
C SER A 100 6.37 15.04 10.66
N CYS A 101 5.29 14.52 10.06
CA CYS A 101 4.28 15.35 9.40
C CYS A 101 3.65 16.36 10.37
N VAL A 102 3.25 15.93 11.57
CA VAL A 102 2.62 16.79 12.59
C VAL A 102 3.56 17.93 13.01
N LEU A 103 4.82 17.61 13.30
CA LEU A 103 5.80 18.62 13.72
C LEU A 103 6.13 19.59 12.59
N LEU A 104 6.43 19.10 11.38
CA LEU A 104 6.68 19.96 10.22
C LEU A 104 5.47 20.83 9.89
N LEU A 105 4.26 20.31 10.03
CA LEU A 105 3.03 21.06 9.82
C LEU A 105 2.87 22.15 10.86
N ALA A 106 3.12 21.87 12.15
CA ALA A 106 3.10 22.89 13.19
C ALA A 106 4.09 24.03 12.90
N LEU A 107 5.30 23.70 12.44
CA LEU A 107 6.30 24.69 12.06
C LEU A 107 5.86 25.53 10.85
N LEU A 108 5.30 24.89 9.83
CA LEU A 108 4.82 25.59 8.64
C LEU A 108 3.64 26.50 8.99
N MET A 109 2.67 26.01 9.75
CA MET A 109 1.52 26.81 10.17
C MET A 109 1.93 27.98 11.06
N GLU A 110 2.96 27.83 11.92
CA GLU A 110 3.50 28.94 12.71
C GLU A 110 4.08 30.03 11.78
N GLN A 111 4.81 29.66 10.74
CA GLN A 111 5.35 30.60 9.75
C GLN A 111 4.26 31.27 8.90
N LEU A 112 3.25 30.53 8.47
CA LEU A 112 2.19 31.06 7.60
C LEU A 112 1.17 31.94 8.34
N SER A 113 0.88 31.63 9.60
CA SER A 113 -0.14 32.35 10.40
C SER A 113 0.43 33.37 11.37
N ALA A 114 1.74 33.32 11.64
CA ALA A 114 2.40 34.05 12.74
C ALA A 114 1.74 33.82 14.12
N ASN A 115 1.00 32.72 14.29
CA ASN A 115 0.25 32.40 15.50
C ASN A 115 0.51 30.96 15.95
N ARG A 116 1.24 30.82 17.07
CA ARG A 116 1.61 29.51 17.64
C ARG A 116 0.43 28.68 18.10
N LEU A 117 -0.60 29.30 18.66
CA LEU A 117 -1.78 28.58 19.16
C LEU A 117 -2.61 28.05 17.99
N LEU A 118 -2.77 28.85 16.93
CA LEU A 118 -3.41 28.41 15.69
C LEU A 118 -2.64 27.26 15.05
N ALA A 119 -1.32 27.41 14.92
CA ALA A 119 -0.47 26.36 14.38
C ALA A 119 -0.58 25.05 15.15
N THR A 120 -0.57 25.13 16.49
CA THR A 120 -0.69 23.97 17.36
C THR A 120 -2.09 23.35 17.29
N ALA A 121 -3.16 24.15 17.16
CA ALA A 121 -4.52 23.64 17.01
C ALA A 121 -4.72 22.91 15.68
N VAL A 122 -4.23 23.46 14.56
CA VAL A 122 -4.28 22.81 13.25
C VAL A 122 -3.47 21.51 13.25
N ALA A 123 -2.24 21.55 13.76
CA ALA A 123 -1.40 20.36 13.86
C ALA A 123 -1.95 19.32 14.84
N GLY A 124 -2.58 19.75 15.94
CA GLY A 124 -3.22 18.88 16.91
C GLY A 124 -4.45 18.15 16.35
N LEU A 125 -5.31 18.86 15.60
CA LEU A 125 -6.40 18.22 14.86
C LEU A 125 -5.86 17.20 13.87
N PHE A 126 -4.86 17.59 13.06
CA PHE A 126 -4.20 16.67 12.13
C PHE A 126 -3.56 15.47 12.83
N ALA A 127 -2.97 15.65 14.02
CA ALA A 127 -2.29 14.58 14.75
C ALA A 127 -3.20 13.45 15.25
N VAL A 128 -4.49 13.71 15.44
CA VAL A 128 -5.40 12.76 16.11
C VAL A 128 -6.66 12.47 15.33
N HIS A 129 -6.87 13.09 14.16
CA HIS A 129 -8.13 12.94 13.44
C HIS A 129 -8.30 11.50 12.92
N PRO A 130 -9.38 10.78 13.27
CA PRO A 130 -9.56 9.37 12.91
C PRO A 130 -9.55 9.07 11.42
N VAL A 131 -9.89 10.04 10.57
CA VAL A 131 -9.83 9.88 9.10
C VAL A 131 -8.43 9.50 8.59
N LEU A 132 -7.39 9.78 9.37
CA LEU A 132 -6.01 9.49 9.02
C LEU A 132 -5.54 8.11 9.47
N THR A 133 -6.35 7.33 10.19
CA THR A 133 -5.96 5.98 10.65
C THR A 133 -5.52 5.09 9.50
N ASN A 134 -6.16 5.19 8.34
CA ASN A 134 -5.83 4.38 7.17
C ASN A 134 -4.51 4.79 6.50
N ALA A 135 -3.96 5.97 6.83
CA ALA A 135 -2.63 6.36 6.39
C ALA A 135 -1.54 5.93 7.40
N VAL A 136 -1.88 5.87 8.69
CA VAL A 136 -0.91 5.63 9.79
C VAL A 136 -0.88 4.17 10.25
N ALA A 137 -2.04 3.60 10.61
CA ALA A 137 -2.14 2.23 11.13
C ALA A 137 -1.87 1.17 10.07
N TYR A 138 -2.15 1.50 8.81
CA TYR A 138 -1.87 0.69 7.63
C TYR A 138 -0.43 0.91 7.16
N VAL A 139 0.43 -0.13 7.10
CA VAL A 139 1.85 0.06 6.73
C VAL A 139 1.96 0.64 5.32
N ALA A 140 1.19 0.11 4.37
CA ALA A 140 1.17 0.61 3.00
C ALA A 140 0.52 1.99 2.79
N GLY A 141 -0.15 2.54 3.81
CA GLY A 141 -0.59 3.93 3.84
C GLY A 141 0.57 4.95 3.84
N ARG A 142 1.80 4.53 4.15
CA ARG A 142 2.94 5.44 4.36
C ARG A 142 3.34 6.33 3.20
N ALA A 143 2.93 5.98 1.98
CA ALA A 143 3.15 6.84 0.81
C ALA A 143 2.63 8.27 1.03
N ASP A 144 1.47 8.42 1.69
CA ASP A 144 0.91 9.74 2.04
C ASP A 144 1.86 10.53 2.94
N MET A 145 2.40 9.87 3.96
CA MET A 145 3.25 10.50 4.98
C MET A 145 4.60 10.91 4.39
N LEU A 146 5.22 10.03 3.60
CA LEU A 146 6.49 10.31 2.91
C LEU A 146 6.34 11.49 1.94
N ALA A 147 5.28 11.49 1.13
CA ALA A 147 5.01 12.60 0.22
C ALA A 147 4.80 13.91 0.97
N PHE A 148 4.01 13.88 2.06
CA PHE A 148 3.70 15.07 2.82
C PHE A 148 4.90 15.62 3.59
N ILE A 149 5.78 14.76 4.14
CA ILE A 149 7.08 15.19 4.70
C ILE A 149 7.91 15.92 3.65
N GLY A 150 8.02 15.35 2.45
CA GLY A 150 8.76 15.98 1.35
C GLY A 150 8.17 17.34 0.96
N MET A 151 6.84 17.44 0.86
CA MET A 151 6.13 18.71 0.58
C MET A 151 6.35 19.75 1.69
N LEU A 152 6.14 19.40 2.96
CA LEU A 152 6.30 20.33 4.09
C LEU A 152 7.75 20.78 4.25
N SER A 153 8.71 19.86 4.09
CA SER A 153 10.14 20.17 4.16
C SER A 153 10.54 21.10 3.01
N ALA A 154 10.09 20.81 1.78
CA ALA A 154 10.30 21.68 0.64
C ALA A 154 9.72 23.08 0.90
N TRP A 155 8.52 23.14 1.47
CA TRP A 155 7.86 24.41 1.79
C TRP A 155 8.64 25.24 2.81
N LEU A 156 9.01 24.65 3.95
CA LEU A 156 9.77 25.33 4.99
C LEU A 156 11.14 25.81 4.50
N LEU A 157 11.80 25.04 3.64
CA LEU A 157 13.07 25.40 3.04
C LEU A 157 12.93 26.53 2.00
N PHE A 158 11.88 26.48 1.19
CA PHE A 158 11.54 27.55 0.25
C PHE A 158 11.35 28.90 0.98
N LEU A 159 10.71 28.89 2.16
CA LEU A 159 10.49 30.09 2.97
C LEU A 159 11.78 30.71 3.56
N ARG A 160 12.91 29.98 3.59
CA ARG A 160 14.20 30.51 4.07
C ARG A 160 14.90 31.46 3.09
N ASN A 161 14.41 31.56 1.85
CA ASN A 161 14.85 32.52 0.83
C ASN A 161 16.37 32.62 0.62
N ASN A 162 17.08 31.49 0.59
CA ASN A 162 18.50 31.42 0.23
C ASN A 162 18.76 30.27 -0.75
N LYS A 163 19.86 30.35 -1.52
CA LYS A 163 20.15 29.42 -2.61
C LYS A 163 20.25 27.96 -2.16
N ILE A 164 20.93 27.70 -1.04
CA ILE A 164 21.12 26.33 -0.52
C ILE A 164 19.77 25.73 -0.11
N ALA A 165 18.96 26.48 0.65
CA ALA A 165 17.64 26.04 1.07
C ALA A 165 16.69 25.86 -0.13
N PHE A 166 16.79 26.73 -1.15
CA PHE A 166 16.02 26.59 -2.37
C PHE A 166 16.37 25.29 -3.13
N THR A 167 17.66 24.99 -3.32
CA THR A 167 18.08 23.71 -3.93
C THR A 167 17.62 22.51 -3.10
N ALA A 168 17.78 22.56 -1.77
CA ALA A 168 17.30 21.52 -0.88
C ALA A 168 15.76 21.35 -0.97
N SER A 169 15.01 22.44 -1.17
CA SER A 169 13.56 22.37 -1.35
C SER A 169 13.15 21.58 -2.60
N LEU A 170 13.89 21.75 -3.71
CA LEU A 170 13.65 20.98 -4.93
C LEU A 170 13.94 19.49 -4.74
N LEU A 171 14.99 19.14 -3.99
CA LEU A 171 15.30 17.75 -3.65
C LEU A 171 14.24 17.12 -2.75
N CYS A 172 13.78 17.83 -1.72
CA CYS A 172 12.66 17.36 -0.88
C CYS A 172 11.38 17.17 -1.69
N TYR A 173 11.11 18.09 -2.64
CA TYR A 173 9.95 17.98 -3.52
C TYR A 173 10.05 16.81 -4.51
N LEU A 174 11.24 16.55 -5.07
CA LEU A 174 11.48 15.34 -5.87
C LEU A 174 11.21 14.07 -5.06
N GLY A 175 11.67 14.03 -3.80
CA GLY A 175 11.34 12.94 -2.87
C GLY A 175 9.83 12.77 -2.66
N ALA A 176 9.08 13.88 -2.60
CA ALA A 176 7.62 13.85 -2.49
C ALA A 176 6.96 13.25 -3.74
N LEU A 177 7.38 13.70 -4.93
CA LEU A 177 6.91 13.19 -6.22
C LEU A 177 7.18 11.69 -6.38
N CYS A 178 8.35 11.22 -5.96
CA CYS A 178 8.75 9.82 -5.94
C CYS A 178 8.04 8.99 -4.84
N SER A 179 7.25 9.60 -3.96
CA SER A 179 6.51 8.94 -2.89
C SER A 179 5.04 8.74 -3.25
N ARG A 180 4.39 9.79 -3.78
CA ARG A 180 2.95 9.73 -4.12
C ARG A 180 2.53 10.83 -5.09
N GLU A 181 1.48 10.54 -5.87
CA GLU A 181 0.96 11.42 -6.92
C GLU A 181 0.34 12.73 -6.40
N ASN A 182 -0.15 12.77 -5.16
CA ASN A 182 -0.72 13.99 -4.60
C ASN A 182 0.31 15.12 -4.47
N ALA A 183 1.60 14.81 -4.49
CA ALA A 183 2.68 15.79 -4.50
C ALA A 183 2.62 16.72 -5.72
N PHE A 184 2.04 16.32 -6.85
CA PHE A 184 1.86 17.19 -8.03
C PHE A 184 1.10 18.51 -7.72
N LEU A 185 0.36 18.56 -6.62
CA LEU A 185 -0.39 19.75 -6.19
C LEU A 185 0.46 20.74 -5.39
N PHE A 186 1.68 20.39 -5.00
CA PHE A 186 2.57 21.26 -4.22
C PHE A 186 2.85 22.62 -4.89
N PRO A 187 3.15 22.72 -6.21
CA PRO A 187 3.38 24.02 -6.84
C PRO A 187 2.13 24.91 -6.78
N VAL A 188 0.94 24.31 -6.87
CA VAL A 188 -0.33 25.05 -6.73
C VAL A 188 -0.45 25.65 -5.33
N LEU A 189 -0.06 24.91 -4.28
CA LEU A 189 -0.07 25.42 -2.90
C LEU A 189 0.95 26.56 -2.69
N ILE A 190 2.15 26.46 -3.26
CA ILE A 190 3.15 27.55 -3.24
C ILE A 190 2.61 28.78 -3.97
N PHE A 191 2.01 28.61 -5.15
CA PHE A 191 1.39 29.70 -5.89
C PHE A 191 0.30 30.40 -5.07
N LEU A 192 -0.59 29.64 -4.44
CA LEU A 192 -1.64 30.18 -3.59
C LEU A 192 -1.07 30.94 -2.39
N GLN A 193 -0.02 30.42 -1.75
CA GLN A 193 0.63 31.09 -0.62
C GLN A 193 1.23 32.42 -1.05
N CYS A 194 2.00 32.44 -2.15
CA CYS A 194 2.55 33.66 -2.73
C CYS A 194 1.46 34.68 -3.07
N ARG A 195 0.35 34.22 -3.65
CA ARG A 195 -0.72 35.10 -4.14
C ARG A 195 -1.63 35.64 -3.04
N ILE A 196 -2.02 34.79 -2.09
CA ILE A 196 -3.03 35.09 -1.07
C ILE A 196 -2.38 35.64 0.20
N LEU A 197 -1.37 34.95 0.73
CA LEU A 197 -0.75 35.30 2.01
C LEU A 197 0.32 36.37 1.83
N ASN A 198 1.23 36.17 0.88
CA ASN A 198 2.32 37.14 0.62
C ASN A 198 1.88 38.31 -0.27
N ARG A 199 0.67 38.26 -0.85
CA ARG A 199 0.07 39.28 -1.74
C ARG A 199 0.95 39.67 -2.94
N LEU A 200 1.76 38.74 -3.44
CA LEU A 200 2.58 38.97 -4.62
C LEU A 200 1.72 39.10 -5.88
N SER A 201 2.27 39.75 -6.91
CA SER A 201 1.64 39.80 -8.23
C SER A 201 1.53 38.40 -8.84
N TRP A 202 0.62 38.23 -9.82
CA TRP A 202 0.47 36.97 -10.55
C TRP A 202 1.79 36.52 -11.19
N ARG A 203 2.50 37.45 -11.82
CA ARG A 203 3.79 37.18 -12.48
C ARG A 203 4.84 36.69 -11.47
N GLN A 204 4.98 37.37 -10.33
CA GLN A 204 5.93 36.96 -9.28
C GLN A 204 5.56 35.61 -8.65
N SER A 205 4.27 35.36 -8.42
CA SER A 205 3.79 34.09 -7.88
C SER A 205 4.09 32.93 -8.84
N LEU A 206 3.90 33.15 -10.15
CA LEU A 206 4.28 32.19 -11.18
C LEU A 206 5.80 31.95 -11.20
N TRP A 207 6.62 33.01 -11.16
CA TRP A 207 8.08 32.87 -11.15
C TRP A 207 8.61 32.06 -9.96
N ASN A 208 8.07 32.30 -8.76
CA ASN A 208 8.46 31.54 -7.57
C ASN A 208 8.04 30.07 -7.64
N THR A 209 6.98 29.76 -8.38
CA THR A 209 6.42 28.41 -8.50
C THR A 209 7.00 27.64 -9.68
N LEU A 210 7.47 28.35 -10.71
CA LEU A 210 7.94 27.77 -11.98
C LEU A 210 8.96 26.64 -11.81
N PRO A 211 9.98 26.73 -10.94
CA PRO A 211 10.94 25.64 -10.77
C PRO A 211 10.29 24.34 -10.28
N PHE A 212 9.31 24.42 -9.39
CA PHE A 212 8.55 23.26 -8.93
C PHE A 212 7.61 22.72 -10.01
N LEU A 213 7.02 23.59 -10.84
CA LEU A 213 6.22 23.17 -11.99
C LEU A 213 7.05 22.44 -13.05
N LEU A 214 8.25 22.95 -13.36
CA LEU A 214 9.17 22.31 -14.30
C LEU A 214 9.61 20.94 -13.81
N LEU A 215 9.96 20.84 -12.52
CA LEU A 215 10.32 19.55 -11.89
C LEU A 215 9.14 18.56 -11.88
N ALA A 216 7.92 19.05 -11.62
CA ALA A 216 6.72 18.23 -11.72
C ALA A 216 6.48 17.74 -13.16
N ALA A 217 6.61 18.61 -14.16
CA ALA A 217 6.42 18.25 -15.56
C ALA A 217 7.46 17.22 -16.05
N THR A 218 8.74 17.42 -15.70
CA THR A 218 9.80 16.47 -16.07
C THR A 218 9.61 15.12 -15.38
N PHE A 219 9.22 15.13 -14.09
CA PHE A 219 8.88 13.91 -13.37
C PHE A 219 7.64 13.20 -13.95
N ALA A 220 6.62 13.94 -14.36
CA ALA A 220 5.44 13.36 -15.01
C ALA A 220 5.80 12.65 -16.32
N ALA A 221 6.65 13.27 -17.15
CA ALA A 221 7.14 12.65 -18.39
C ALA A 221 7.93 11.35 -18.11
N TRP A 222 8.84 11.39 -17.14
CA TRP A 222 9.58 10.21 -16.70
C TRP A 222 8.66 9.10 -16.18
N ARG A 223 7.71 9.46 -15.30
CA ARG A 223 6.73 8.53 -14.73
C ARG A 223 5.88 7.88 -15.82
N CYS A 224 5.46 8.64 -16.82
CA CYS A 224 4.74 8.07 -17.96
C CYS A 224 5.58 7.02 -18.69
N ALA A 225 6.86 7.30 -18.97
CA ALA A 225 7.75 6.35 -19.64
C ALA A 225 7.92 5.03 -18.87
N VAL A 226 7.96 5.08 -17.53
CA VAL A 226 8.02 3.87 -16.68
C VAL A 226 6.69 3.10 -16.69
N LEU A 227 5.55 3.80 -16.65
CA LEU A 227 4.23 3.18 -16.51
C LEU A 227 3.61 2.71 -17.84
N THR A 228 4.03 3.22 -19.00
CA THR A 228 3.47 2.86 -20.33
C THR A 228 3.63 1.39 -20.71
N LEU A 229 4.34 0.58 -19.92
CA LEU A 229 4.54 -0.84 -20.15
C LEU A 229 3.29 -1.72 -19.89
N HIS A 230 2.28 -1.24 -19.15
CA HIS A 230 1.14 -2.06 -18.71
C HIS A 230 -0.21 -1.74 -19.41
N GLY A 231 -0.20 -0.88 -20.43
CA GLY A 231 -1.42 -0.44 -21.13
C GLY A 231 -2.33 0.49 -20.30
N PRO A 232 -3.38 1.06 -20.91
CA PRO A 232 -4.26 2.01 -20.22
C PRO A 232 -5.20 1.28 -19.23
N PHE A 233 -5.10 1.61 -17.94
CA PHE A 233 -6.10 1.19 -16.95
C PHE A 233 -7.45 1.86 -17.24
N GLN A 234 -8.45 1.06 -17.61
CA GLN A 234 -9.83 1.54 -17.73
C GLN A 234 -10.55 1.34 -16.38
N SER A 235 -10.71 2.43 -15.63
CA SER A 235 -11.56 2.39 -14.43
C SER A 235 -12.99 1.97 -14.83
N PRO A 236 -13.62 1.02 -14.12
CA PRO A 236 -15.02 0.64 -14.35
C PRO A 236 -15.99 1.83 -14.27
N GLN A 237 -15.59 2.92 -13.63
CA GLN A 237 -16.34 4.18 -13.58
C GLN A 237 -16.53 4.81 -14.97
N TRP A 238 -15.62 4.55 -15.93
CA TRP A 238 -15.76 4.97 -17.33
C TRP A 238 -16.85 4.22 -18.11
N ALA A 239 -17.42 3.16 -17.57
CA ALA A 239 -18.59 2.50 -18.14
C ALA A 239 -19.92 3.04 -17.57
N MET A 240 -19.88 3.84 -16.50
CA MET A 240 -21.09 4.32 -15.83
C MET A 240 -21.82 5.41 -16.66
N PRO A 241 -23.16 5.49 -16.61
CA PRO A 241 -23.94 6.55 -17.25
C PRO A 241 -23.49 7.94 -16.80
N TRP A 242 -23.50 8.92 -17.71
CA TRP A 242 -23.07 10.29 -17.42
C TRP A 242 -23.91 10.95 -16.31
N THR A 243 -25.20 10.60 -16.22
CA THR A 243 -26.13 11.07 -15.17
C THR A 243 -25.69 10.66 -13.77
N LEU A 244 -25.02 9.51 -13.64
CA LEU A 244 -24.45 9.06 -12.38
C LEU A 244 -23.11 9.74 -12.11
N ARG A 245 -22.28 9.94 -13.15
CA ARG A 245 -20.98 10.60 -13.01
C ARG A 245 -21.08 12.02 -12.49
N ILE A 246 -22.06 12.80 -12.93
CA ILE A 246 -22.25 14.18 -12.44
C ILE A 246 -22.66 14.22 -10.96
N GLN A 247 -23.24 13.14 -10.42
CA GLN A 247 -23.66 13.06 -9.02
C GLN A 247 -22.53 12.65 -8.07
N ILE A 248 -21.57 11.84 -8.55
CA ILE A 248 -20.47 11.30 -7.73
C ILE A 248 -19.69 12.41 -7.01
N PRO A 249 -19.26 13.50 -7.66
CA PRO A 249 -18.52 14.57 -6.97
C PRO A 249 -19.24 15.17 -5.78
N PHE A 250 -20.55 15.37 -5.88
CA PHE A 250 -21.37 15.89 -4.78
C PHE A 250 -21.46 14.87 -3.64
N ARG A 251 -21.74 13.60 -3.95
CA ARG A 251 -21.80 12.53 -2.94
C ARG A 251 -20.46 12.35 -2.23
N THR A 252 -19.36 12.41 -2.96
CA THR A 252 -17.99 12.32 -2.45
C THR A 252 -17.68 13.51 -1.53
N LEU A 253 -18.00 14.74 -1.95
CA LEU A 253 -17.80 15.94 -1.14
C LEU A 253 -18.58 15.87 0.17
N ALA A 254 -19.87 15.50 0.11
CA ALA A 254 -20.70 15.32 1.30
C ALA A 254 -20.12 14.26 2.24
N THR A 255 -19.66 13.15 1.69
CA THR A 255 -19.05 12.06 2.45
C THR A 255 -17.77 12.54 3.15
N TYR A 256 -16.86 13.19 2.43
CA TYR A 256 -15.61 13.67 3.02
C TYR A 256 -15.81 14.74 4.09
N LEU A 257 -16.70 15.72 3.85
CA LEU A 257 -17.02 16.72 4.87
C LEU A 257 -17.69 16.08 6.09
N GLY A 258 -18.59 15.12 5.88
CA GLY A 258 -19.19 14.33 6.95
C GLY A 258 -18.14 13.62 7.79
N LEU A 259 -17.12 13.03 7.15
CA LEU A 259 -16.02 12.36 7.86
C LEU A 259 -15.10 13.32 8.61
N LEU A 260 -14.86 14.52 8.08
CA LEU A 260 -14.04 15.54 8.73
C LEU A 260 -14.74 16.22 9.92
N VAL A 261 -16.07 16.29 9.90
CA VAL A 261 -16.87 16.88 10.99
C VAL A 261 -17.26 15.83 12.03
N TRP A 262 -17.63 14.62 11.58
CA TRP A 262 -18.15 13.55 12.43
C TRP A 262 -17.65 12.16 11.99
N PRO A 263 -16.41 11.76 12.39
CA PRO A 263 -15.77 10.51 11.95
C PRO A 263 -16.32 9.25 12.67
N ALA A 264 -17.64 9.07 12.67
CA ALA A 264 -18.29 7.93 13.33
C ALA A 264 -18.18 6.64 12.53
N HIS A 265 -18.44 6.68 11.22
CA HIS A 265 -18.60 5.49 10.40
C HIS A 265 -17.42 5.26 9.45
N LEU A 266 -16.20 5.12 9.97
CA LEU A 266 -14.98 4.94 9.17
C LEU A 266 -14.89 3.52 8.59
N GLN A 267 -14.64 3.40 7.29
CA GLN A 267 -14.56 2.12 6.57
C GLN A 267 -13.57 2.21 5.40
N MET A 268 -12.92 1.10 5.07
CA MET A 268 -11.87 1.10 4.04
C MET A 268 -12.42 1.17 2.61
N GLU A 269 -13.51 0.46 2.33
CA GLU A 269 -14.16 0.47 1.03
C GLU A 269 -15.49 1.22 1.12
N ARG A 270 -15.63 2.28 0.32
CA ARG A 270 -16.85 3.08 0.22
C ARG A 270 -17.35 3.09 -1.21
N GLN A 271 -18.64 2.84 -1.36
CA GLN A 271 -19.32 2.93 -2.65
C GLN A 271 -20.38 4.04 -2.56
N VAL A 272 -20.25 5.04 -3.43
CA VAL A 272 -21.22 6.15 -3.56
C VAL A 272 -22.00 6.09 -4.88
N VAL A 273 -22.00 4.92 -5.52
CA VAL A 273 -22.51 4.71 -6.88
C VAL A 273 -23.86 4.03 -6.84
N THR A 274 -23.91 2.83 -6.25
CA THR A 274 -25.07 1.95 -6.15
C THR A 274 -25.62 1.98 -4.73
N GLY A 275 -26.94 2.18 -4.58
CA GLY A 275 -27.56 2.31 -3.27
C GLY A 275 -28.96 2.91 -3.34
N GLY A 276 -29.64 2.95 -2.18
CA GLY A 276 -31.01 3.44 -2.05
C GLY A 276 -31.11 4.96 -1.80
N LEU A 277 -32.20 5.36 -1.14
CA LEU A 277 -32.58 6.75 -0.87
C LEU A 277 -31.42 7.62 -0.31
N TRP A 278 -30.57 7.03 0.54
CA TRP A 278 -29.42 7.71 1.15
C TRP A 278 -28.47 8.38 0.14
N LEU A 279 -28.28 7.81 -1.06
CA LEU A 279 -27.41 8.41 -2.06
C LEU A 279 -27.95 9.74 -2.61
N TYR A 280 -29.28 9.91 -2.65
CA TYR A 280 -29.89 11.18 -3.02
C TYR A 280 -29.70 12.23 -1.92
N CYS A 281 -29.78 11.82 -0.65
CA CYS A 281 -29.43 12.70 0.48
C CYS A 281 -27.96 13.15 0.41
N LEU A 282 -27.03 12.26 0.05
CA LEU A 282 -25.62 12.62 -0.16
C LEU A 282 -25.44 13.59 -1.34
N THR A 283 -26.16 13.39 -2.45
CA THR A 283 -26.12 14.34 -3.58
C THR A 283 -26.61 15.73 -3.13
N ALA A 284 -27.77 15.81 -2.46
CA ALA A 284 -28.33 17.06 -1.97
C ALA A 284 -27.40 17.74 -0.94
N GLY A 285 -26.86 16.97 -0.01
CA GLY A 285 -25.87 17.44 0.96
C GLY A 285 -24.60 17.96 0.29
N GLY A 286 -24.16 17.33 -0.80
CA GLY A 286 -23.00 17.76 -1.58
C GLY A 286 -23.22 19.05 -2.36
N ILE A 287 -24.43 19.24 -2.91
CA ILE A 287 -24.82 20.51 -3.54
C ILE A 287 -24.84 21.63 -2.50
N LEU A 288 -25.46 21.39 -1.33
CA LEU A 288 -25.47 22.34 -0.23
C LEU A 288 -24.05 22.67 0.25
N ALA A 289 -23.21 21.65 0.46
CA ALA A 289 -21.81 21.83 0.83
C ALA A 289 -21.04 22.67 -0.20
N THR A 290 -21.30 22.47 -1.49
CA THR A 290 -20.70 23.28 -2.57
C THR A 290 -21.11 24.74 -2.45
N ALA A 291 -22.39 25.02 -2.25
CA ALA A 291 -22.90 26.38 -2.01
C ALA A 291 -22.25 27.02 -0.76
N VAL A 292 -22.13 26.27 0.34
CA VAL A 292 -21.48 26.74 1.58
C VAL A 292 -20.00 27.06 1.34
N LEU A 293 -19.26 26.21 0.61
CA LEU A 293 -17.86 26.45 0.27
C LEU A 293 -17.70 27.70 -0.61
N ILE A 294 -18.58 27.91 -1.60
CA ILE A 294 -18.57 29.10 -2.46
C ILE A 294 -18.84 30.36 -1.63
N GLY A 295 -19.86 30.34 -0.77
CA GLY A 295 -20.17 31.44 0.14
C GLY A 295 -19.01 31.72 1.10
N GLY A 296 -18.42 30.68 1.67
CA GLY A 296 -17.25 30.74 2.55
C GLY A 296 -16.03 31.35 1.84
N LEU A 297 -15.78 31.00 0.58
CA LEU A 297 -14.71 31.60 -0.24
C LEU A 297 -14.97 33.09 -0.50
N ALA A 298 -16.19 33.45 -0.93
CA ALA A 298 -16.55 34.84 -1.22
C ALA A 298 -16.42 35.73 0.03
N TRP A 299 -16.87 35.22 1.18
CA TRP A 299 -16.79 35.92 2.45
C TRP A 299 -15.36 36.00 2.99
N SER A 300 -14.63 34.88 3.07
CA SER A 300 -13.28 34.81 3.66
C SER A 300 -12.25 35.61 2.87
N ARG A 301 -12.43 35.75 1.54
CA ARG A 301 -11.58 36.60 0.69
C ARG A 301 -11.43 38.02 1.23
N LYS A 302 -12.49 38.57 1.82
CA LYS A 302 -12.49 39.95 2.35
C LYS A 302 -12.12 40.03 3.84
N HIS A 303 -12.39 38.97 4.61
CA HIS A 303 -12.34 39.04 6.09
C HIS A 303 -11.18 38.27 6.72
N CYS A 304 -10.79 37.13 6.16
CA CYS A 304 -9.76 36.26 6.73
C CYS A 304 -8.95 35.56 5.63
N PRO A 305 -7.82 36.14 5.19
CA PRO A 305 -6.98 35.58 4.13
C PRO A 305 -6.47 34.17 4.43
N LEU A 306 -6.26 33.84 5.71
CA LEU A 306 -5.81 32.51 6.14
C LEU A 306 -6.91 31.46 5.96
N ALA A 307 -8.16 31.79 6.29
CA ALA A 307 -9.30 30.92 6.02
C ALA A 307 -9.55 30.77 4.51
N PHE A 308 -9.42 31.86 3.75
CA PHE A 308 -9.52 31.84 2.29
C PHE A 308 -8.46 30.94 1.64
N PHE A 309 -7.23 31.01 2.14
CA PHE A 309 -6.14 30.11 1.74
C PHE A 309 -6.43 28.66 2.11
N GLY A 310 -6.89 28.37 3.33
CA GLY A 310 -7.26 27.03 3.78
C GLY A 310 -8.38 26.40 2.95
N LEU A 311 -9.42 27.16 2.59
CA LEU A 311 -10.50 26.69 1.73
C LEU A 311 -10.00 26.34 0.31
N TRP A 312 -9.15 27.17 -0.29
CA TRP A 312 -8.54 26.85 -1.59
C TRP A 312 -7.60 25.66 -1.52
N TRP A 313 -6.80 25.53 -0.45
CA TRP A 313 -5.99 24.33 -0.20
C TRP A 313 -6.90 23.10 -0.21
N PHE A 314 -7.96 23.10 0.60
CA PHE A 314 -8.90 21.97 0.68
C PHE A 314 -9.49 21.63 -0.68
N ILE A 315 -10.06 22.60 -1.38
CA ILE A 315 -10.74 22.38 -2.67
C ILE A 315 -9.77 21.84 -3.74
N LEU A 316 -8.59 22.46 -3.90
CA LEU A 316 -7.65 22.07 -4.95
C LEU A 316 -6.99 20.72 -4.68
N THR A 317 -6.73 20.41 -3.40
CA THR A 317 -6.14 19.11 -3.05
C THR A 317 -7.17 17.98 -3.03
N LEU A 318 -8.46 18.29 -2.83
CA LEU A 318 -9.56 17.34 -2.95
C LEU A 318 -9.92 17.04 -4.41
N LEU A 319 -9.69 17.99 -5.32
CA LEU A 319 -10.14 17.91 -6.72
C LEU A 319 -9.75 16.59 -7.43
N PRO A 320 -8.49 16.10 -7.37
CA PRO A 320 -8.11 14.85 -8.04
C PRO A 320 -8.84 13.62 -7.48
N VAL A 321 -9.27 13.67 -6.22
CA VAL A 321 -9.89 12.57 -5.46
C VAL A 321 -11.38 12.79 -5.20
N SER A 322 -11.96 13.79 -5.86
CA SER A 322 -13.37 14.17 -5.72
C SER A 322 -14.33 13.22 -6.44
N GLY A 323 -13.82 12.34 -7.30
CA GLY A 323 -14.64 11.49 -8.17
C GLY A 323 -15.05 12.17 -9.49
N ILE A 324 -14.56 13.39 -9.77
CA ILE A 324 -14.59 13.98 -11.12
C ILE A 324 -13.68 13.17 -12.04
N PHE A 325 -12.49 12.83 -11.55
CA PHE A 325 -11.56 11.96 -12.24
C PHE A 325 -11.79 10.52 -11.76
N PRO A 326 -11.98 9.56 -12.67
CA PRO A 326 -12.21 8.19 -12.31
C PRO A 326 -10.91 7.54 -11.83
N LEU A 327 -10.91 7.13 -10.58
CA LEU A 327 -9.80 6.44 -9.93
C LEU A 327 -10.13 4.94 -9.75
N ASN A 328 -9.27 4.24 -9.04
CA ASN A 328 -9.46 2.83 -8.65
C ASN A 328 -10.53 2.63 -7.56
N ALA A 329 -10.94 3.71 -6.89
CA ALA A 329 -12.06 3.74 -5.95
C ALA A 329 -12.88 5.03 -6.13
N THR A 330 -14.04 5.12 -5.50
CA THR A 330 -14.85 6.35 -5.54
C THR A 330 -14.59 7.26 -4.35
N VAL A 331 -14.44 6.67 -3.15
CA VAL A 331 -14.10 7.38 -1.93
C VAL A 331 -13.12 6.52 -1.13
N ALA A 332 -11.99 7.11 -0.71
CA ALA A 332 -11.04 6.47 0.20
C ALA A 332 -10.57 7.47 1.25
N GLU A 333 -10.59 7.07 2.51
CA GLU A 333 -10.38 7.99 3.64
C GLU A 333 -8.97 8.58 3.67
N HIS A 334 -7.97 7.75 3.34
CA HIS A 334 -6.58 8.17 3.32
C HIS A 334 -6.30 9.23 2.24
N TRP A 335 -7.16 9.41 1.23
CA TRP A 335 -7.05 10.52 0.27
C TRP A 335 -7.23 11.90 0.92
N LEU A 336 -7.81 11.97 2.12
CA LEU A 336 -7.94 13.20 2.89
C LEU A 336 -6.67 13.63 3.64
N TYR A 337 -5.58 12.86 3.56
CA TYR A 337 -4.35 13.17 4.31
C TYR A 337 -3.84 14.60 4.06
N VAL A 338 -3.74 15.04 2.80
CA VAL A 338 -3.35 16.43 2.48
C VAL A 338 -4.53 17.42 2.52
N PRO A 339 -5.73 17.09 2.00
CA PRO A 339 -6.87 18.01 2.01
C PRO A 339 -7.33 18.46 3.40
N CYS A 340 -7.36 17.56 4.39
CA CYS A 340 -7.88 17.87 5.71
C CYS A 340 -7.16 19.05 6.39
N VAL A 341 -5.87 19.26 6.07
CA VAL A 341 -5.08 20.39 6.57
C VAL A 341 -5.70 21.74 6.17
N GLY A 342 -6.10 21.88 4.91
CA GLY A 342 -6.77 23.09 4.44
C GLY A 342 -8.11 23.34 5.14
N PHE A 343 -8.87 22.26 5.37
CA PHE A 343 -10.14 22.32 6.10
C PHE A 343 -9.95 22.73 7.56
N PHE A 344 -9.01 22.10 8.28
CA PHE A 344 -8.69 22.46 9.66
C PHE A 344 -8.16 23.89 9.77
N LEU A 345 -7.29 24.32 8.84
CA LEU A 345 -6.81 25.69 8.79
C LEU A 345 -7.96 26.69 8.61
N ALA A 346 -8.89 26.40 7.70
CA ALA A 346 -10.04 27.26 7.46
C ALA A 346 -10.92 27.40 8.70
N ILE A 347 -11.22 26.31 9.42
CA ILE A 347 -12.04 26.37 10.63
C ILE A 347 -11.31 27.08 11.76
N VAL A 348 -10.08 26.66 12.07
CA VAL A 348 -9.32 27.20 13.22
C VAL A 348 -9.03 28.69 13.04
N ALA A 349 -8.79 29.15 11.80
CA ALA A 349 -8.58 30.57 11.51
C ALA A 349 -9.82 31.45 11.75
N LEU A 350 -11.02 30.86 11.85
CA LEU A 350 -12.28 31.58 12.11
C LEU A 350 -12.72 31.51 13.57
N VAL A 351 -12.17 30.57 14.36
CA VAL A 351 -12.53 30.42 15.77
C VAL A 351 -11.67 31.35 16.62
N PRO A 352 -12.27 32.26 17.43
CA PRO A 352 -11.51 33.10 18.34
C PRO A 352 -10.94 32.24 19.48
N PHE A 353 -9.67 32.45 19.85
CA PHE A 353 -9.01 31.75 20.95
C PHE A 353 -9.40 32.33 22.32
N ARG A 354 -10.60 31.97 22.79
CA ARG A 354 -11.14 32.30 24.13
C ARG A 354 -11.12 31.05 25.01
N ARG A 355 -11.29 31.22 26.33
CA ARG A 355 -11.31 30.08 27.27
C ARG A 355 -12.35 29.02 26.89
N SER A 356 -13.57 29.44 26.52
CA SER A 356 -14.65 28.51 26.14
C SER A 356 -14.33 27.72 24.88
N THR A 357 -13.81 28.37 23.83
CA THR A 357 -13.42 27.70 22.58
C THR A 357 -12.19 26.81 22.75
N ALA A 358 -11.25 27.19 23.62
CA ALA A 358 -10.12 26.34 23.98
C ALA A 358 -10.59 25.06 24.71
N ILE A 359 -11.53 25.17 25.65
CA ILE A 359 -12.11 24.00 26.34
C ILE A 359 -12.82 23.08 25.32
N LEU A 360 -13.66 23.64 24.45
CA LEU A 360 -14.33 22.88 23.39
C LEU A 360 -13.34 22.20 22.44
N GLY A 361 -12.26 22.90 22.07
CA GLY A 361 -11.18 22.33 21.25
C GLY A 361 -10.47 21.16 21.94
N LEU A 362 -10.19 21.26 23.24
CA LEU A 362 -9.61 20.16 24.01
C LEU A 362 -10.56 18.97 24.14
N ILE A 363 -11.86 19.20 24.34
CA ILE A 363 -12.88 18.14 24.36
C ILE A 363 -12.93 17.45 22.99
N ALA A 364 -12.94 18.23 21.90
CA ALA A 364 -12.93 17.69 20.55
C ALA A 364 -11.67 16.84 20.29
N LEU A 365 -10.49 17.32 20.68
CA LEU A 365 -9.24 16.56 20.56
C LEU A 365 -9.27 15.26 21.38
N ALA A 366 -9.80 15.28 22.61
CA ALA A 366 -9.93 14.08 23.42
C ALA A 366 -10.90 13.06 22.77
N ALA A 367 -12.03 13.53 22.23
CA ALA A 367 -12.99 12.68 21.52
C ALA A 367 -12.39 12.07 20.24
N LEU A 368 -11.70 12.88 19.43
CA LEU A 368 -11.01 12.42 18.22
C LEU A 368 -9.89 11.43 18.55
N THR A 369 -9.08 11.71 19.57
CA THR A 369 -8.02 10.80 20.05
C THR A 369 -8.61 9.45 20.47
N THR A 370 -9.67 9.48 21.27
CA THR A 370 -10.37 8.26 21.70
C THR A 370 -10.90 7.48 20.50
N ARG A 371 -11.52 8.17 19.53
CA ARG A 371 -12.04 7.54 18.32
C ARG A 371 -10.92 6.92 17.48
N THR A 372 -9.75 7.57 17.40
CA THR A 372 -8.56 7.07 16.70
C THR A 372 -8.00 5.82 17.37
N ILE A 373 -7.85 5.82 18.70
CA ILE A 373 -7.39 4.64 19.45
C ILE A 373 -8.32 3.44 19.19
N LEU A 374 -9.64 3.66 19.25
CA LEU A 374 -10.63 2.61 18.95
C LEU A 374 -10.55 2.15 17.48
N ARG A 375 -10.35 3.07 16.53
CA ARG A 375 -10.25 2.73 15.11
C ARG A 375 -8.98 1.95 14.79
N ASN A 376 -7.87 2.20 15.49
CA ASN A 376 -6.63 1.45 15.29
C ASN A 376 -6.78 -0.04 15.60
N GLN A 377 -7.70 -0.42 16.49
CA GLN A 377 -8.01 -1.83 16.80
C GLN A 377 -8.62 -2.57 15.61
N ASP A 378 -9.29 -1.86 14.70
CA ASP A 378 -9.82 -2.48 13.47
C ASP A 378 -8.69 -2.97 12.54
N TRP A 379 -7.45 -2.51 12.75
CA TRP A 379 -6.26 -2.89 11.97
C TRP A 379 -5.39 -3.95 12.65
N GLN A 380 -5.87 -4.55 13.75
CA GLN A 380 -5.06 -5.49 14.56
C GLN A 380 -4.67 -6.75 13.78
N ASP A 381 -5.64 -7.38 13.13
CA ASP A 381 -5.46 -8.59 12.33
C ASP A 381 -6.43 -8.61 11.14
N ALA A 382 -6.15 -9.47 10.16
CA ALA A 382 -6.90 -9.50 8.92
C ALA A 382 -8.37 -9.93 9.10
N ILE A 383 -8.69 -10.87 10.00
CA ILE A 383 -10.06 -11.33 10.22
C ILE A 383 -10.89 -10.22 10.88
N THR A 384 -10.36 -9.57 11.92
CA THR A 384 -10.99 -8.42 12.56
C THR A 384 -11.23 -7.31 11.55
N PHE A 385 -10.22 -6.95 10.77
CA PHE A 385 -10.28 -5.91 9.75
C PHE A 385 -11.38 -6.15 8.72
N TYR A 386 -11.41 -7.34 8.11
CA TYR A 386 -12.42 -7.64 7.09
C TYR A 386 -13.81 -7.86 7.70
N THR A 387 -13.91 -8.39 8.92
CA THR A 387 -15.20 -8.54 9.61
C THR A 387 -15.84 -7.19 9.92
N ARG A 388 -15.06 -6.22 10.41
CA ARG A 388 -15.51 -4.84 10.66
C ARG A 388 -15.86 -4.13 9.35
N THR A 389 -15.03 -4.28 8.32
CA THR A 389 -15.30 -3.70 7.00
C THR A 389 -16.58 -4.29 6.38
N LYS A 390 -16.82 -5.60 6.53
CA LYS A 390 -18.05 -6.27 6.07
C LYS A 390 -19.32 -5.73 6.73
N GLN A 391 -19.27 -5.37 8.02
CA GLN A 391 -20.41 -4.77 8.71
C GLN A 391 -20.82 -3.43 8.08
N GLN A 392 -19.85 -2.70 7.52
CA GLN A 392 -20.06 -1.37 6.95
C GLN A 392 -20.31 -1.41 5.43
N ALA A 393 -19.73 -2.41 4.75
CA ALA A 393 -19.89 -2.68 3.31
C ALA A 393 -20.39 -4.12 3.05
N PRO A 394 -21.63 -4.47 3.46
CA PRO A 394 -22.12 -5.86 3.42
C PRO A 394 -22.25 -6.44 2.00
N HIS A 395 -22.29 -5.57 0.98
CA HIS A 395 -22.44 -5.90 -0.43
C HIS A 395 -21.11 -5.90 -1.22
N SER A 396 -19.95 -5.66 -0.58
CA SER A 396 -18.66 -5.75 -1.28
C SER A 396 -18.25 -7.21 -1.47
N ALA A 397 -18.28 -7.69 -2.72
CA ALA A 397 -17.77 -9.01 -3.07
C ALA A 397 -16.26 -9.14 -2.76
N ALA A 398 -15.47 -8.07 -2.94
CA ALA A 398 -14.04 -8.08 -2.66
C ALA A 398 -13.74 -8.30 -1.16
N VAL A 399 -14.47 -7.62 -0.27
CA VAL A 399 -14.35 -7.82 1.18
C VAL A 399 -14.74 -9.24 1.58
N ARG A 400 -15.80 -9.80 0.98
CA ARG A 400 -16.25 -11.17 1.21
C ARG A 400 -15.20 -12.19 0.78
N VAL A 401 -14.60 -12.02 -0.40
CA VAL A 401 -13.50 -12.87 -0.87
C VAL A 401 -12.33 -12.83 0.11
N ASN A 402 -11.88 -11.63 0.46
CA ASN A 402 -10.72 -11.47 1.32
C ASN A 402 -10.97 -12.05 2.71
N LEU A 403 -12.15 -11.83 3.31
CA LEU A 403 -12.52 -12.45 4.59
C LEU A 403 -12.55 -13.98 4.48
N GLY A 404 -13.14 -14.52 3.41
CA GLY A 404 -13.19 -15.96 3.17
C GLY A 404 -11.80 -16.59 3.05
N LEU A 405 -10.86 -15.91 2.39
CA LEU A 405 -9.46 -16.34 2.31
C LEU A 405 -8.76 -16.31 3.67
N GLN A 406 -9.05 -15.32 4.53
CA GLN A 406 -8.49 -15.28 5.88
C GLN A 406 -9.06 -16.41 6.75
N TYR A 407 -10.37 -16.67 6.70
CA TYR A 407 -10.96 -17.84 7.39
C TYR A 407 -10.38 -19.15 6.89
N ALA A 408 -10.10 -19.28 5.59
CA ALA A 408 -9.47 -20.47 5.04
C ALA A 408 -8.03 -20.66 5.54
N ALA A 409 -7.27 -19.56 5.67
CA ALA A 409 -5.92 -19.58 6.22
C ALA A 409 -5.91 -19.95 7.72
N ASP A 410 -6.94 -19.55 8.46
CA ASP A 410 -7.13 -19.86 9.88
C ASP A 410 -7.77 -21.25 10.13
N GLY A 411 -8.09 -22.00 9.07
CA GLY A 411 -8.69 -23.34 9.15
C GLY A 411 -10.21 -23.35 9.37
N GLN A 412 -10.86 -22.18 9.45
CA GLN A 412 -12.31 -22.00 9.59
C GLN A 412 -13.06 -22.29 8.27
N THR A 413 -13.02 -23.56 7.85
CA THR A 413 -13.46 -24.04 6.53
C THR A 413 -14.91 -23.66 6.19
N ASN A 414 -15.85 -23.82 7.12
CA ASN A 414 -17.27 -23.53 6.87
C ASN A 414 -17.53 -22.02 6.68
N GLN A 415 -16.91 -21.17 7.50
CA GLN A 415 -17.04 -19.72 7.38
C GLN A 415 -16.38 -19.22 6.10
N ALA A 416 -15.21 -19.76 5.75
CA ALA A 416 -14.51 -19.46 4.51
C ALA A 416 -15.39 -19.74 3.28
N LEU A 417 -15.94 -20.94 3.19
CA LEU A 417 -16.81 -21.33 2.08
C LEU A 417 -18.07 -20.45 2.00
N SER A 418 -18.71 -20.16 3.14
CA SER A 418 -19.89 -19.31 3.19
C SER A 418 -19.64 -17.89 2.66
N GLU A 419 -18.52 -17.28 3.06
CA GLU A 419 -18.15 -15.94 2.60
C GLU A 419 -17.79 -15.93 1.12
N LEU A 420 -17.02 -16.93 0.64
CA LEU A 420 -16.64 -17.04 -0.76
C LEU A 420 -17.85 -17.27 -1.69
N LEU A 421 -18.80 -18.14 -1.31
CA LEU A 421 -20.05 -18.35 -2.06
C LEU A 421 -20.94 -17.10 -2.06
N THR A 422 -20.94 -16.34 -0.95
CA THR A 422 -21.65 -15.06 -0.88
C THR A 422 -21.01 -14.02 -1.79
N ALA A 423 -19.67 -13.99 -1.87
CA ALA A 423 -18.96 -13.11 -2.80
C ALA A 423 -19.31 -13.39 -4.26
N GLU A 424 -19.39 -14.67 -4.64
CA GLU A 424 -19.79 -15.09 -5.98
C GLU A 424 -21.24 -14.68 -6.30
N ARG A 425 -22.17 -14.82 -5.35
CA ARG A 425 -23.56 -14.35 -5.51
C ARG A 425 -23.68 -12.84 -5.68
N LEU A 426 -22.84 -12.07 -4.98
CA LEU A 426 -22.84 -10.60 -5.07
C LEU A 426 -22.25 -10.08 -6.39
N ALA A 427 -21.33 -10.83 -7.01
CA ALA A 427 -20.74 -10.50 -8.29
C ALA A 427 -20.68 -11.72 -9.22
N PRO A 428 -21.84 -12.17 -9.77
CA PRO A 428 -21.88 -13.31 -10.68
C PRO A 428 -21.05 -13.02 -11.94
N GLY A 429 -20.19 -13.97 -12.35
CA GLY A 429 -19.32 -13.80 -13.52
C GLY A 429 -18.04 -13.00 -13.26
N ALA A 430 -17.71 -12.66 -12.01
CA ALA A 430 -16.39 -12.13 -11.67
C ALA A 430 -15.37 -13.28 -11.60
N SER A 431 -14.47 -13.36 -12.59
CA SER A 431 -13.39 -14.37 -12.66
C SER A 431 -12.60 -14.48 -11.34
N TYR A 432 -12.39 -13.36 -10.65
CA TYR A 432 -11.66 -13.29 -9.38
C TYR A 432 -12.30 -14.14 -8.26
N SER A 433 -13.61 -14.02 -8.02
CA SER A 433 -14.28 -14.77 -6.94
C SER A 433 -14.27 -16.28 -7.20
N GLY A 434 -14.48 -16.68 -8.46
CA GLY A 434 -14.40 -18.08 -8.90
C GLY A 434 -12.99 -18.65 -8.74
N GLU A 435 -11.96 -17.89 -9.12
CA GLU A 435 -10.55 -18.29 -8.93
C GLU A 435 -10.21 -18.49 -7.44
N LYS A 436 -10.68 -17.61 -6.54
CA LYS A 436 -10.42 -17.77 -5.10
C LYS A 436 -11.19 -18.94 -4.50
N LEU A 437 -12.41 -19.23 -4.97
CA LEU A 437 -13.13 -20.47 -4.65
C LEU A 437 -12.37 -21.71 -5.14
N ALA A 438 -11.81 -21.68 -6.35
CA ALA A 438 -11.00 -22.78 -6.86
C ALA A 438 -9.76 -23.03 -6.00
N THR A 439 -9.06 -21.96 -5.60
CA THR A 439 -7.93 -22.05 -4.66
C THR A 439 -8.35 -22.66 -3.32
N PHE A 440 -9.53 -22.27 -2.82
CA PHE A 440 -10.08 -22.83 -1.59
C PHE A 440 -10.35 -24.35 -1.72
N TYR A 441 -11.07 -24.78 -2.76
CA TYR A 441 -11.36 -26.19 -3.01
C TYR A 441 -10.09 -27.02 -3.25
N LEU A 442 -9.09 -26.47 -3.96
CA LEU A 442 -7.78 -27.08 -4.12
C LEU A 442 -7.11 -27.37 -2.78
N LYS A 443 -7.15 -26.43 -1.83
CA LYS A 443 -6.58 -26.65 -0.49
C LYS A 443 -7.30 -27.76 0.26
N GLN A 444 -8.63 -27.84 0.14
CA GLN A 444 -9.44 -28.89 0.76
C GLN A 444 -9.32 -30.26 0.08
N GLY A 445 -8.74 -30.32 -1.13
CA GLY A 445 -8.65 -31.54 -1.92
C GLY A 445 -9.90 -31.86 -2.73
N ASP A 446 -10.90 -30.97 -2.77
CA ASP A 446 -12.06 -31.11 -3.65
C ASP A 446 -11.70 -30.69 -5.09
N LEU A 447 -11.06 -31.63 -5.79
CA LEU A 447 -10.57 -31.40 -7.15
C LEU A 447 -11.70 -31.25 -8.18
N ALA A 448 -12.92 -31.69 -7.88
CA ALA A 448 -14.06 -31.60 -8.78
C ALA A 448 -14.61 -30.17 -8.79
N GLN A 449 -14.91 -29.62 -7.61
CA GLN A 449 -15.37 -28.24 -7.48
C GLN A 449 -14.31 -27.24 -7.94
N ALA A 450 -13.04 -27.48 -7.61
CA ALA A 450 -11.94 -26.64 -8.09
C ALA A 450 -11.90 -26.57 -9.62
N GLN A 451 -12.02 -27.71 -10.31
CA GLN A 451 -12.01 -27.75 -11.77
C GLN A 451 -13.20 -27.01 -12.37
N GLY A 452 -14.41 -27.16 -11.80
CA GLY A 452 -15.59 -26.43 -12.25
C GLY A 452 -15.39 -24.92 -12.21
N LYS A 453 -14.95 -24.41 -11.05
CA LYS A 453 -14.69 -22.97 -10.88
C LYS A 453 -13.58 -22.42 -11.78
N LEU A 454 -12.54 -23.21 -12.04
CA LEU A 454 -11.48 -22.82 -12.98
C LEU A 454 -11.96 -22.82 -14.43
N ALA A 455 -12.85 -23.74 -14.81
CA ALA A 455 -13.46 -23.75 -16.13
C ALA A 455 -14.26 -22.47 -16.37
N ASP A 456 -15.09 -22.06 -15.40
CA ASP A 456 -15.84 -20.80 -15.46
C ASP A 456 -14.89 -19.58 -15.56
N ALA A 457 -13.83 -19.55 -14.74
CA ALA A 457 -12.84 -18.47 -14.75
C ALA A 457 -12.11 -18.35 -16.10
N LEU A 458 -11.76 -19.49 -16.73
CA LEU A 458 -11.08 -19.55 -18.02
C LEU A 458 -12.03 -19.30 -19.21
N GLN A 459 -13.34 -19.48 -19.07
CA GLN A 459 -14.29 -19.00 -20.08
C GLN A 459 -14.27 -17.47 -20.20
N LEU A 460 -14.13 -16.79 -19.07
CA LEU A 460 -14.08 -15.32 -19.01
C LEU A 460 -12.72 -14.77 -19.45
N ASN A 461 -11.63 -15.42 -19.03
CA ASN A 461 -10.27 -15.06 -19.44
C ASN A 461 -9.44 -16.31 -19.77
N PRO A 462 -9.44 -16.75 -21.05
CA PRO A 462 -8.77 -17.97 -21.49
C PRO A 462 -7.24 -18.01 -21.30
N HIS A 463 -6.61 -16.87 -21.04
CA HIS A 463 -5.17 -16.71 -20.93
C HIS A 463 -4.70 -16.29 -19.54
N ASN A 464 -5.58 -16.29 -18.52
CA ASN A 464 -5.21 -15.96 -17.15
C ASN A 464 -4.12 -16.94 -16.62
N PRO A 465 -2.87 -16.48 -16.38
CA PRO A 465 -1.79 -17.35 -15.93
C PRO A 465 -2.07 -18.00 -14.58
N ASP A 466 -2.73 -17.30 -13.65
CA ASP A 466 -3.01 -17.79 -12.30
C ASP A 466 -4.06 -18.91 -12.32
N ALA A 467 -5.11 -18.74 -13.14
CA ALA A 467 -6.11 -19.79 -13.33
C ALA A 467 -5.51 -21.02 -14.05
N LEU A 468 -4.67 -20.82 -15.06
CA LEU A 468 -3.97 -21.91 -15.75
C LEU A 468 -3.02 -22.67 -14.81
N MET A 469 -2.29 -21.97 -13.96
CA MET A 469 -1.45 -22.56 -12.92
C MET A 469 -2.28 -23.40 -11.94
N GLN A 470 -3.43 -22.91 -11.49
CA GLN A 470 -4.32 -23.66 -10.61
C GLN A 470 -4.91 -24.91 -11.29
N VAL A 471 -5.20 -24.85 -12.60
CA VAL A 471 -5.59 -26.06 -13.36
C VAL A 471 -4.43 -27.06 -13.40
N ALA A 472 -3.19 -26.60 -13.54
CA ALA A 472 -2.02 -27.46 -13.46
C ALA A 472 -1.93 -28.17 -12.10
N MET A 473 -2.17 -27.45 -11.00
CA MET A 473 -2.20 -28.01 -9.64
C MET A 473 -3.33 -29.04 -9.45
N VAL A 474 -4.50 -28.85 -10.07
CA VAL A 474 -5.58 -29.86 -10.07
C VAL A 474 -5.08 -31.17 -10.71
N TRP A 475 -4.45 -31.08 -11.88
CA TRP A 475 -3.93 -32.27 -12.57
C TRP A 475 -2.75 -32.92 -11.86
N GLU A 476 -1.89 -32.12 -11.22
CA GLU A 476 -0.82 -32.61 -10.35
C GLU A 476 -1.39 -33.48 -9.22
N ARG A 477 -2.41 -32.99 -8.50
CA ARG A 477 -3.05 -33.74 -7.41
C ARG A 477 -3.79 -34.99 -7.86
N ARG A 478 -4.18 -35.06 -9.14
CA ARG A 478 -4.74 -36.28 -9.77
C ARG A 478 -3.68 -37.26 -10.25
N GLY A 479 -2.40 -36.90 -10.19
CA GLY A 479 -1.29 -37.71 -10.70
C GLY A 479 -1.10 -37.66 -12.22
N ASP A 480 -1.81 -36.78 -12.95
CA ASP A 480 -1.63 -36.62 -14.39
C ASP A 480 -0.51 -35.62 -14.69
N PHE A 481 0.73 -36.11 -14.63
CA PHE A 481 1.92 -35.31 -14.89
C PHE A 481 1.89 -34.60 -16.26
N ARG A 482 1.37 -35.28 -17.30
CA ARG A 482 1.37 -34.74 -18.67
C ARG A 482 0.47 -33.51 -18.77
N LYS A 483 -0.75 -33.58 -18.21
CA LYS A 483 -1.66 -32.43 -18.20
C LYS A 483 -1.18 -31.32 -17.27
N ALA A 484 -0.67 -31.67 -16.08
CA ALA A 484 -0.10 -30.67 -15.18
C ALA A 484 1.01 -29.86 -15.88
N ARG A 485 1.96 -30.56 -16.51
CA ARG A 485 3.05 -29.94 -17.29
C ARG A 485 2.52 -29.05 -18.42
N PHE A 486 1.52 -29.52 -19.18
CA PHE A 486 0.93 -28.73 -20.26
C PHE A 486 0.36 -27.39 -19.76
N TYR A 487 -0.39 -27.40 -18.67
CA TYR A 487 -1.00 -26.17 -18.13
C TYR A 487 0.03 -25.23 -17.47
N TYR A 488 1.06 -25.75 -16.80
CA TYR A 488 2.16 -24.92 -16.31
C TYR A 488 2.88 -24.19 -17.46
N LEU A 489 3.23 -24.91 -18.54
CA LEU A 489 3.88 -24.30 -19.71
C LEU A 489 2.99 -23.27 -20.38
N ARG A 490 1.68 -23.54 -20.49
CA ARG A 490 0.71 -22.59 -21.03
C ARG A 490 0.58 -21.33 -20.16
N ALA A 491 0.59 -21.48 -18.84
CA ALA A 491 0.60 -20.34 -17.92
C ALA A 491 1.87 -19.49 -18.12
N MET A 492 3.04 -20.14 -18.20
CA MET A 492 4.33 -19.47 -18.39
C MET A 492 4.48 -18.77 -19.74
N ALA A 493 3.81 -19.26 -20.79
CA ALA A 493 3.80 -18.60 -22.10
C ALA A 493 3.18 -17.20 -22.09
N HIS A 494 2.40 -16.88 -21.06
CA HIS A 494 1.69 -15.60 -20.93
C HIS A 494 2.28 -14.68 -19.86
N THR A 495 3.38 -15.07 -19.20
CA THR A 495 4.00 -14.24 -18.15
C THR A 495 5.50 -14.48 -17.94
N LEU A 496 6.24 -13.40 -17.70
CA LEU A 496 7.65 -13.44 -17.27
C LEU A 496 7.79 -13.55 -15.74
N ASN A 497 6.68 -13.76 -15.01
CA ASN A 497 6.69 -13.86 -13.54
C ASN A 497 7.61 -15.00 -13.06
N VAL A 498 8.57 -14.67 -12.20
CA VAL A 498 9.49 -15.62 -11.58
C VAL A 498 8.76 -16.55 -10.60
N SER A 499 7.74 -16.08 -9.88
CA SER A 499 6.97 -16.89 -8.93
C SER A 499 6.34 -18.11 -9.59
N LEU A 500 5.80 -17.97 -10.80
CA LEU A 500 5.23 -19.07 -11.57
C LEU A 500 6.31 -20.09 -11.99
N ARG A 501 7.52 -19.61 -12.34
CA ARG A 501 8.67 -20.47 -12.66
C ARG A 501 9.16 -21.22 -11.44
N LEU A 502 9.21 -20.57 -10.28
CA LEU A 502 9.55 -21.22 -9.01
C LEU A 502 8.55 -22.32 -8.68
N GLU A 503 7.25 -22.08 -8.86
CA GLU A 503 6.21 -23.09 -8.62
C GLU A 503 6.33 -24.27 -9.59
N TYR A 504 6.55 -24.01 -10.89
CA TYR A 504 6.76 -25.08 -11.88
C TYR A 504 8.06 -25.87 -11.62
N GLY A 505 9.15 -25.20 -11.22
CA GLY A 505 10.39 -25.86 -10.85
C GLY A 505 10.24 -26.74 -9.61
N GLN A 506 9.45 -26.32 -8.63
CA GLN A 506 9.08 -27.16 -7.47
C GLN A 506 8.22 -28.36 -7.89
N PHE A 507 7.27 -28.19 -8.80
CA PHE A 507 6.50 -29.28 -9.39
C PHE A 507 7.42 -30.33 -10.03
N LEU A 508 8.40 -29.90 -10.85
CA LEU A 508 9.35 -30.79 -11.50
C LEU A 508 10.24 -31.54 -10.48
N LEU A 509 10.67 -30.85 -9.43
CA LEU A 509 11.40 -31.47 -8.30
C LEU A 509 10.59 -32.57 -7.62
N ARG A 510 9.31 -32.30 -7.29
CA ARG A 510 8.41 -33.29 -6.66
C ARG A 510 8.26 -34.57 -7.51
N HIS A 511 8.38 -34.44 -8.83
CA HIS A 511 8.28 -35.54 -9.79
C HIS A 511 9.66 -36.09 -10.23
N ARG A 512 10.74 -35.77 -9.51
CA ARG A 512 12.12 -36.23 -9.77
C ARG A 512 12.66 -35.88 -11.16
N ARG A 513 12.13 -34.83 -11.79
CA ARG A 513 12.60 -34.31 -13.08
C ARG A 513 13.72 -33.29 -12.84
N HIS A 514 14.79 -33.71 -12.18
CA HIS A 514 15.83 -32.83 -11.65
C HIS A 514 16.52 -31.97 -12.72
N HIS A 515 16.81 -32.53 -13.91
CA HIS A 515 17.45 -31.76 -14.99
C HIS A 515 16.56 -30.65 -15.55
N GLU A 516 15.27 -30.90 -15.77
CA GLU A 516 14.34 -29.84 -16.18
C GLU A 516 14.12 -28.83 -15.07
N ALA A 517 14.04 -29.28 -13.82
CA ALA A 517 13.93 -28.38 -12.68
C ALA A 517 15.13 -27.43 -12.59
N LEU A 518 16.34 -27.91 -12.94
CA LEU A 518 17.54 -27.10 -12.98
C LEU A 518 17.45 -26.04 -14.07
N GLN A 519 16.99 -26.40 -15.27
CA GLN A 519 16.78 -25.44 -16.36
C GLN A 519 15.80 -24.34 -15.95
N ILE A 520 14.67 -24.69 -15.33
CA ILE A 520 13.69 -23.71 -14.86
C ILE A 520 14.25 -22.83 -13.74
N ALA A 521 15.07 -23.40 -12.84
CA ALA A 521 15.75 -22.62 -11.81
C ALA A 521 16.81 -21.66 -12.40
N ASP A 522 17.53 -22.08 -13.44
CA ASP A 522 18.47 -21.24 -14.19
C ASP A 522 17.74 -20.10 -14.92
N GLU A 523 16.59 -20.39 -15.56
CA GLU A 523 15.73 -19.36 -16.16
C GLU A 523 15.22 -18.35 -15.11
N ALA A 524 14.80 -18.83 -13.93
CA ALA A 524 14.38 -17.96 -12.83
C ALA A 524 15.51 -17.05 -12.34
N CYS A 525 16.73 -17.59 -12.20
CA CYS A 525 17.92 -16.80 -11.86
C CYS A 525 18.32 -15.84 -12.98
N ALA A 526 18.10 -16.19 -14.26
CA ALA A 526 18.42 -15.30 -15.38
C ALA A 526 17.45 -14.11 -15.46
N LEU A 527 16.17 -14.33 -15.15
CA LEU A 527 15.14 -13.29 -15.13
C LEU A 527 15.32 -12.32 -13.96
N GLU A 528 15.61 -12.86 -12.78
CA GLU A 528 15.92 -12.06 -11.58
C GLU A 528 17.21 -12.57 -10.93
N PRO A 529 18.39 -12.11 -11.41
CA PRO A 529 19.69 -12.50 -10.86
C PRO A 529 19.83 -12.38 -9.34
N PRO A 530 19.23 -11.40 -8.64
CA PRO A 530 19.37 -11.28 -7.20
C PRO A 530 18.25 -12.01 -6.43
N ASN A 531 17.53 -12.97 -7.02
CA ASN A 531 16.38 -13.62 -6.38
C ASN A 531 16.78 -14.79 -5.46
N ALA A 532 16.68 -14.55 -4.15
CA ALA A 532 17.05 -15.56 -3.14
C ALA A 532 16.24 -16.86 -3.24
N GLN A 533 14.97 -16.82 -3.66
CA GLN A 533 14.15 -18.02 -3.82
C GLN A 533 14.57 -18.83 -5.04
N ALA A 534 14.94 -18.17 -6.14
CA ALA A 534 15.49 -18.82 -7.34
C ALA A 534 16.83 -19.52 -7.04
N HIS A 535 17.75 -18.83 -6.38
CA HIS A 535 19.01 -19.44 -5.90
C HIS A 535 18.75 -20.59 -4.94
N ASN A 536 17.80 -20.45 -4.01
CA ASN A 536 17.43 -21.54 -3.10
C ASN A 536 16.85 -22.75 -3.85
N LEU A 537 15.97 -22.54 -4.83
CA LEU A 537 15.44 -23.62 -5.68
C LEU A 537 16.57 -24.33 -6.42
N ARG A 538 17.44 -23.56 -7.08
CA ARG A 538 18.61 -24.08 -7.82
C ARG A 538 19.53 -24.90 -6.92
N GLY A 539 19.82 -24.41 -5.72
CA GLY A 539 20.60 -25.12 -4.71
C GLY A 539 19.96 -26.44 -4.28
N VAL A 540 18.63 -26.47 -4.09
CA VAL A 540 17.90 -27.73 -3.79
C VAL A 540 18.02 -28.71 -4.95
N VAL A 541 17.82 -28.26 -6.20
CA VAL A 541 17.95 -29.12 -7.38
C VAL A 541 19.36 -29.70 -7.50
N LEU A 542 20.40 -28.87 -7.31
CA LEU A 542 21.79 -29.29 -7.37
C LEU A 542 22.14 -30.31 -6.27
N ALA A 543 21.60 -30.14 -5.06
CA ALA A 543 21.79 -31.09 -3.98
C ALA A 543 21.18 -32.46 -4.30
N GLU A 544 19.98 -32.50 -4.88
CA GLU A 544 19.33 -33.75 -5.33
C GLU A 544 20.09 -34.42 -6.50
N LEU A 545 20.83 -33.63 -7.30
CA LEU A 545 21.75 -34.13 -8.33
C LEU A 545 23.13 -34.55 -7.79
N GLY A 546 23.36 -34.46 -6.47
CA GLY A 546 24.65 -34.79 -5.83
C GLY A 546 25.74 -33.73 -6.01
N ARG A 547 25.43 -32.57 -6.61
CA ARG A 547 26.36 -31.46 -6.86
C ARG A 547 26.47 -30.56 -5.64
N PHE A 548 26.98 -31.13 -4.54
CA PHE A 548 26.91 -30.50 -3.21
C PHE A 548 27.72 -29.20 -3.08
N ASP A 549 28.84 -29.04 -3.78
CA ASP A 549 29.64 -27.80 -3.74
C ASP A 549 28.92 -26.64 -4.41
N GLU A 550 28.26 -26.90 -5.54
CA GLU A 550 27.46 -25.91 -6.23
C GLU A 550 26.20 -25.58 -5.44
N ALA A 551 25.54 -26.60 -4.88
CA ALA A 551 24.39 -26.39 -3.99
C ALA A 551 24.73 -25.50 -2.80
N GLN A 552 25.90 -25.69 -2.18
CA GLN A 552 26.35 -24.85 -1.07
C GLN A 552 26.50 -23.38 -1.49
N LYS A 553 27.17 -23.13 -2.63
CA LYS A 553 27.35 -21.77 -3.17
C LYS A 553 26.01 -21.10 -3.44
N GLU A 554 25.04 -21.83 -4.00
CA GLU A 554 23.71 -21.29 -4.26
C GLU A 554 22.96 -20.96 -2.97
N PHE A 555 23.04 -21.80 -1.93
CA PHE A 555 22.41 -21.49 -0.65
C PHE A 555 23.10 -20.34 0.11
N GLU A 556 24.42 -20.22 0.02
CA GLU A 556 25.16 -19.07 0.55
C GLU A 556 24.77 -17.78 -0.18
N THR A 557 24.63 -17.84 -1.51
CA THR A 557 24.14 -16.73 -2.34
C THR A 557 22.71 -16.35 -1.96
N ALA A 558 21.81 -17.33 -1.83
CA ALA A 558 20.44 -17.10 -1.39
C ALA A 558 20.38 -16.44 0.01
N LYS A 559 21.25 -16.86 0.94
CA LYS A 559 21.36 -16.27 2.27
C LYS A 559 21.96 -14.86 2.25
N HIS A 560 22.90 -14.57 1.35
CA HIS A 560 23.44 -13.23 1.15
C HIS A 560 22.39 -12.27 0.56
N LEU A 561 21.61 -12.75 -0.40
CA LEU A 561 20.53 -12.00 -1.03
C LEU A 561 19.35 -11.76 -0.07
N ASP A 562 19.05 -12.72 0.79
CA ASP A 562 18.07 -12.60 1.86
C ASP A 562 18.63 -13.12 3.20
N ARG A 563 19.15 -12.19 4.00
CA ARG A 563 19.74 -12.48 5.32
C ARG A 563 18.75 -13.07 6.32
N HIS A 564 17.45 -12.88 6.12
CA HIS A 564 16.39 -13.43 6.97
C HIS A 564 15.76 -14.71 6.37
N SER A 565 16.32 -15.26 5.29
CA SER A 565 15.83 -16.50 4.67
C SER A 565 16.08 -17.73 5.57
N HIS A 566 15.01 -18.20 6.20
CA HIS A 566 15.02 -19.45 6.96
C HIS A 566 15.25 -20.67 6.05
N HIS A 567 14.76 -20.65 4.81
CA HIS A 567 14.92 -21.76 3.86
C HIS A 567 16.38 -22.02 3.51
N ALA A 568 17.12 -20.97 3.13
CA ALA A 568 18.54 -21.08 2.77
C ALA A 568 19.37 -21.57 3.97
N THR A 569 19.10 -21.02 5.16
CA THR A 569 19.79 -21.43 6.40
C THR A 569 19.52 -22.90 6.74
N ARG A 570 18.27 -23.35 6.65
CA ARG A 570 17.89 -24.75 6.90
C ARG A 570 18.50 -25.68 5.86
N ASN A 571 18.52 -25.28 4.59
CA ASN A 571 19.09 -26.08 3.52
C ASN A 571 20.62 -26.20 3.63
N LEU A 572 21.33 -25.15 4.04
CA LEU A 572 22.76 -25.23 4.38
C LEU A 572 23.02 -26.22 5.52
N ALA A 573 22.20 -26.20 6.57
CA ALA A 573 22.32 -27.14 7.68
C ALA A 573 22.06 -28.59 7.22
N ARG A 574 21.02 -28.81 6.40
CA ARG A 574 20.71 -30.12 5.81
C ARG A 574 21.83 -30.63 4.91
N LEU A 575 22.41 -29.76 4.09
CA LEU A 575 23.51 -30.09 3.18
C LEU A 575 24.75 -30.57 3.94
N LYS A 576 25.09 -29.94 5.08
CA LYS A 576 26.18 -30.38 5.96
C LYS A 576 25.95 -31.80 6.50
N LEU A 577 24.72 -32.12 6.91
CA LEU A 577 24.38 -33.46 7.38
C LEU A 577 24.48 -34.51 6.26
N LEU A 578 24.03 -34.18 5.05
CA LEU A 578 24.14 -35.06 3.89
C LEU A 578 25.61 -35.36 3.52
N ARG A 579 26.48 -34.35 3.54
CA ARG A 579 27.92 -34.54 3.33
C ARG A 579 28.53 -35.47 4.39
N GLN A 580 28.23 -35.24 5.67
CA GLN A 580 28.73 -36.10 6.75
C GLN A 580 28.26 -37.56 6.62
N GLN A 581 27.05 -37.81 6.09
CA GLN A 581 26.57 -39.16 5.82
C GLN A 581 27.30 -39.80 4.64
N GLN A 582 27.55 -39.04 3.57
CA GLN A 582 28.30 -39.52 2.43
C GLN A 582 29.76 -39.84 2.79
N ASP A 583 30.42 -38.97 3.56
CA ASP A 583 31.78 -39.18 4.06
C ASP A 583 31.87 -40.41 4.98
N ARG A 584 30.83 -40.69 5.78
CA ARG A 584 30.77 -41.92 6.59
C ARG A 584 30.54 -43.17 5.74
N GLN A 585 29.79 -43.07 4.66
CA GLN A 585 29.56 -44.19 3.73
C GLN A 585 30.78 -44.48 2.84
N THR A 586 31.61 -43.48 2.53
CA THR A 586 32.86 -43.67 1.79
C THR A 586 34.01 -44.15 2.68
N VAL A 587 33.97 -43.90 4.00
CA VAL A 587 35.01 -44.31 4.95
C VAL A 587 34.74 -45.69 5.59
N ALA A 588 33.53 -46.25 5.50
CA ALA A 588 33.25 -47.62 5.94
C ALA A 588 33.85 -48.64 4.94
N PRO A 589 34.90 -49.42 5.32
CA PRO A 589 35.43 -50.46 4.45
C PRO A 589 34.42 -51.61 4.34
N SER A 590 34.40 -52.27 3.18
CA SER A 590 33.77 -53.57 2.98
C SER A 590 34.46 -54.65 3.81
N GLU A 591 34.21 -54.71 5.12
CA GLU A 591 34.51 -55.88 5.92
C GLU A 591 33.43 -56.94 5.66
N GLY A 592 33.67 -57.82 4.69
CA GLY A 592 32.77 -58.94 4.44
C GLY A 592 32.93 -59.63 3.10
N ASN A 593 34.12 -60.19 2.82
CA ASN A 593 34.27 -61.51 2.18
C ASN A 593 35.74 -61.84 1.98
N GLY A 594 36.31 -62.57 2.93
CA GLY A 594 37.70 -63.02 2.87
C GLY A 594 38.03 -64.03 3.96
N ALA A 595 37.21 -65.08 4.11
CA ALA A 595 37.57 -66.27 4.89
C ALA A 595 37.35 -67.51 4.00
N SER A 596 38.36 -67.82 3.19
CA SER A 596 38.50 -69.11 2.51
C SER A 596 39.21 -70.11 3.42
N LEU A 597 38.61 -71.29 3.56
CA LEU A 597 39.24 -72.62 3.57
C LEU A 597 40.56 -72.78 4.36
N ARG A 598 40.46 -73.44 5.52
CA ARG A 598 41.23 -74.65 5.84
C ARG A 598 40.54 -75.47 6.91
#